data_AF-A0A8I0S9J5-F1
#
_entry.id   AF-A0A8I0S9J5-F1
#
_cell.length_a   1.000
_cell.length_b   1.000
_cell.length_c   1.000
_cell.angle_alpha   90.00
_cell.angle_beta   90.00
_cell.angle_gamma   90.00
#
_symmetry.space_group_name_H-M   'P 1'
#
loop_
_entity.id
_entity.type
_entity.pdbx_description
1 polymer ?
#
loop_
_entity_poly.entity_id
_entity_poly.type
_entity_poly.pdbx_seq_one_letter_code
_entity_poly.pdbx_strand_id
1 'polypeptide(L)'
;QRLTVLWRGWEAARQDPALGTSAWWINHADPHMSALLSLDGPFAGSQDENLPGEPLPYRRPPTGLFDADRQPAGIYDDAEY
;
A
#
# COMPACT_ATOMS: atom_id res chain seq x y z
N GLN A 1 -3.80 17.97 7.73
CA GLN A 1 -5.24 18.03 8.08
C GLN A 1 -6.13 17.43 6.98
N ARG A 2 -6.15 17.90 5.72
CA ARG A 2 -7.02 17.33 4.65
C ARG A 2 -6.72 15.85 4.31
N LEU A 3 -5.45 15.51 4.06
CA LEU A 3 -5.06 14.10 3.79
C LEU A 3 -5.33 13.18 4.98
N THR A 4 -5.15 13.69 6.20
CA THR A 4 -5.46 12.94 7.43
C THR A 4 -6.96 12.62 7.54
N VAL A 5 -7.83 13.57 7.19
CA VAL A 5 -9.29 13.35 7.16
C VAL A 5 -9.66 12.37 6.05
N LEU A 6 -9.04 12.48 4.88
CA LEU A 6 -9.23 11.54 3.77
C LEU A 6 -8.89 10.11 4.18
N TRP A 7 -7.73 9.92 4.84
CA TRP A 7 -7.29 8.64 5.38
C TRP A 7 -8.23 8.09 6.47
N ARG A 8 -8.67 8.93 7.42
CA ARG A 8 -9.65 8.50 8.44
C ARG A 8 -10.98 8.08 7.82
N GLY A 9 -11.42 8.78 6.77
CA GLY A 9 -12.62 8.39 6.01
C GLY A 9 -12.46 7.02 5.36
N TRP A 10 -11.27 6.72 4.81
CA TRP A 10 -10.95 5.41 4.27
C TRP A 10 -10.97 4.32 5.34
N GLU A 11 -10.33 4.56 6.48
CA GLU A 11 -10.28 3.62 7.61
C GLU A 11 -11.67 3.23 8.10
N ALA A 12 -12.64 4.15 8.07
CA ALA A 12 -14.02 3.84 8.39
C ALA A 12 -14.72 3.09 7.24
N ALA A 13 -14.56 3.55 6.00
CA ALA A 13 -15.21 2.98 4.83
C ALA A 13 -14.86 1.51 4.57
N ARG A 14 -13.61 1.11 4.83
CA ARG A 14 -13.15 -0.28 4.62
C ARG A 14 -13.74 -1.29 5.62
N GLN A 15 -14.36 -0.82 6.70
CA GLN A 15 -15.04 -1.69 7.67
C GLN A 15 -16.48 -2.01 7.25
N ASP A 16 -17.04 -1.28 6.30
CA ASP A 16 -18.37 -1.56 5.74
C ASP A 16 -18.27 -2.70 4.71
N PRO A 17 -18.93 -3.84 4.94
CA PRO A 17 -18.88 -4.99 4.03
C PRO A 17 -19.69 -4.80 2.75
N ALA A 18 -20.52 -3.76 2.65
CA ALA A 18 -21.36 -3.50 1.49
C ALA A 18 -20.67 -2.53 0.52
N LEU A 19 -21.03 -1.25 0.56
CA LEU A 19 -20.64 -0.27 -0.46
C LEU A 19 -19.73 0.85 0.06
N GLY A 20 -19.34 0.84 1.34
CA GLY A 20 -18.53 1.91 1.94
C GLY A 20 -17.26 2.24 1.16
N THR A 21 -16.51 1.23 0.71
CA THR A 21 -15.32 1.43 -0.15
C THR A 21 -15.68 2.14 -1.46
N SER A 22 -16.72 1.69 -2.16
CA SER A 22 -17.15 2.30 -3.43
C SER A 22 -17.64 3.74 -3.23
N ALA A 23 -18.44 3.99 -2.19
CA ALA A 23 -18.92 5.32 -1.85
C ALA A 23 -17.77 6.27 -1.48
N TRP A 24 -16.76 5.80 -0.74
CA TRP A 24 -15.58 6.62 -0.42
C TRP A 24 -14.77 6.98 -1.67
N TRP A 25 -14.61 6.03 -2.60
CA TRP A 25 -13.93 6.29 -3.87
C TRP A 25 -14.59 7.42 -4.65
N ILE A 26 -15.91 7.31 -4.85
CA ILE A 26 -16.69 8.26 -5.67
C ILE A 26 -16.75 9.64 -5.02
N ASN A 27 -17.00 9.71 -3.71
CA ASN A 27 -17.28 10.98 -3.05
C ASN A 27 -16.03 11.70 -2.53
N HIS A 28 -14.93 10.99 -2.34
CA HIS A 28 -13.75 11.55 -1.67
C HIS A 28 -12.47 11.31 -2.45
N ALA A 29 -12.13 10.06 -2.74
CA ALA A 29 -10.82 9.76 -3.31
C ALA A 29 -10.66 10.35 -4.72
N ASP A 30 -11.57 10.02 -5.63
CA ASP A 30 -11.46 10.38 -7.04
C ASP A 30 -11.47 11.90 -7.28
N PRO A 31 -12.42 12.68 -6.71
CA PRO A 31 -12.44 14.13 -6.90
C PRO A 31 -11.21 14.84 -6.32
N HIS A 32 -10.70 14.36 -5.18
CA HIS A 32 -9.51 14.95 -4.56
C HIS A 32 -8.24 14.58 -5.32
N MET A 33 -8.10 13.33 -5.78
CA MET A 33 -6.94 12.91 -6.57
C MET A 33 -6.90 13.60 -7.93
N SER A 34 -8.04 13.79 -8.58
CA SER A 34 -8.13 14.56 -9.84
C SER A 34 -7.58 15.98 -9.68
N ALA A 35 -7.92 16.66 -8.58
CA ALA A 35 -7.40 18.00 -8.30
C ALA A 35 -5.91 18.01 -7.92
N LEU A 36 -5.47 17.06 -7.10
CA LEU A 36 -4.08 16.97 -6.64
C LEU A 36 -3.12 16.66 -7.79
N LEU A 37 -3.52 15.76 -8.69
CA LEU A 37 -2.71 15.22 -9.79
C LEU A 37 -2.98 15.92 -11.14
N SER A 38 -3.72 17.03 -11.14
CA SER A 38 -3.89 17.87 -12.33
C SER A 38 -2.54 18.43 -12.80
N LEU A 39 -2.41 18.69 -14.10
CA LEU A 39 -1.23 19.33 -14.71
C LEU A 39 -0.93 20.71 -14.12
N ASP A 40 -1.96 21.43 -13.67
CA ASP A 40 -1.85 22.72 -12.97
C ASP A 40 -2.14 22.57 -11.46
N GLY A 41 -2.16 21.32 -10.98
CA GLY A 41 -2.46 20.97 -9.60
C GLY A 41 -1.28 21.27 -8.65
N PRO A 42 -1.53 21.20 -7.34
CA PRO A 42 -0.50 21.48 -6.33
C PRO A 42 0.70 20.52 -6.39
N PHE A 43 0.56 19.34 -7.00
CA PHE A 43 1.65 18.37 -7.17
C PHE A 43 2.31 18.41 -8.56
N ALA A 44 1.92 19.34 -9.44
CA ALA A 44 2.45 19.42 -10.80
C ALA A 44 3.99 19.56 -10.87
N GLY A 45 4.59 20.21 -9.87
CA GLY A 45 6.05 20.37 -9.75
C GLY A 45 6.75 19.35 -8.86
N SER A 46 6.05 18.32 -8.37
CA SER A 46 6.64 17.33 -7.47
C SER A 46 7.65 16.45 -8.20
N GLN A 47 8.86 16.35 -7.66
CA GLN A 47 9.90 15.41 -8.13
C GLN A 47 10.11 14.24 -7.17
N ASP A 48 9.28 14.13 -6.13
CA ASP A 48 9.34 13.01 -5.19
C ASP A 48 8.96 11.71 -5.90
N GLU A 49 9.83 10.71 -5.76
CA GLU A 49 9.64 9.37 -6.28
C GLU A 49 9.63 8.37 -5.13
N ASN A 50 8.73 7.38 -5.19
CA ASN A 50 8.79 6.21 -4.31
C ASN A 50 9.59 5.11 -4.99
N LEU A 51 10.92 5.23 -4.90
CA LEU A 51 11.83 4.23 -5.41
C LEU A 51 11.85 3.02 -4.47
N PRO A 52 12.02 1.79 -4.99
CA PRO A 52 12.26 0.63 -4.14
C PRO A 52 13.44 0.91 -3.23
N GLY A 53 13.20 0.91 -1.91
CA GLY A 53 14.26 0.98 -0.93
C GLY A 53 15.00 -0.35 -0.80
N GLU A 54 15.99 -0.38 0.08
CA GLU A 54 16.60 -1.64 0.50
C GLU A 54 15.52 -2.57 1.09
N PRO A 55 15.65 -3.90 0.91
CA PRO A 55 14.77 -4.86 1.54
C PRO A 55 14.67 -4.59 3.05
N LEU A 56 13.46 -4.74 3.60
CA LEU A 56 13.29 -4.65 5.04
C LEU A 56 14.17 -5.70 5.73
N PRO A 57 14.79 -5.37 6.88
CA PRO A 57 15.62 -6.32 7.61
C PRO A 57 14.86 -7.62 7.85
N TYR A 58 15.37 -8.71 7.29
CA TYR A 58 14.79 -10.03 7.43
C TYR A 58 15.65 -10.87 8.36
N ARG A 59 15.00 -11.57 9.29
CA ARG A 59 15.63 -12.64 10.08
C ARG A 59 14.82 -13.91 9.85
N ARG A 60 15.51 -14.97 9.41
CA ARG A 60 14.87 -16.28 9.22
C ARG A 60 14.15 -16.69 10.52
N PRO A 61 12.90 -17.19 10.41
CA PRO A 61 12.21 -17.71 11.58
C PRO A 61 12.98 -18.90 12.17
N PRO A 62 12.96 -19.08 13.51
CA PRO A 62 13.50 -20.27 14.15
C PRO A 62 12.89 -21.56 13.58
N THR A 63 13.69 -22.63 13.55
CA THR A 63 13.23 -23.95 13.11
C THR A 63 11.99 -24.38 13.91
N GLY A 64 10.91 -24.73 13.19
CA GLY A 64 9.65 -25.19 13.78
C GLY A 64 8.65 -24.10 14.17
N LEU A 65 8.94 -22.82 13.90
CA LEU A 65 7.95 -21.73 14.11
C LEU A 65 6.81 -21.79 13.10
N PHE A 66 7.09 -22.25 11.87
CA PHE A 66 6.11 -22.41 10.80
C PHE A 66 6.16 -23.84 10.27
N ASP A 67 5.04 -24.30 9.71
CA ASP A 67 4.97 -25.55 8.98
C ASP A 67 5.96 -25.55 7.80
N ALA A 68 6.37 -26.75 7.37
CA ALA A 68 7.25 -26.89 6.22
C ALA A 68 6.63 -26.20 4.99
N ASP A 69 7.44 -25.36 4.34
CA ASP A 69 7.03 -24.67 3.13
C ASP A 69 6.61 -25.69 2.07
N ARG A 70 5.42 -25.46 1.49
CA ARG A 70 4.85 -26.30 0.42
C ARG A 70 5.13 -25.72 -0.97
N GLN A 71 5.85 -24.61 -1.05
CA GLN A 71 6.30 -24.07 -2.32
C GLN A 71 7.20 -25.10 -3.02
N PRO A 72 7.02 -25.31 -4.34
CA PRO A 72 7.96 -26.14 -5.09
C PRO A 72 9.36 -25.54 -4.97
N ALA A 73 10.39 -26.38 -4.91
CA ALA A 73 11.77 -25.94 -4.81
C ALA A 73 12.05 -24.86 -5.87
N GLY A 74 12.32 -23.64 -5.41
CA GLY A 74 12.65 -22.51 -6.27
C GLY A 74 13.98 -22.76 -6.99
N ILE A 75 14.18 -22.08 -8.11
CA ILE A 75 15.43 -22.13 -8.89
C ILE A 75 16.58 -21.40 -8.16
N TYR A 76 16.30 -20.73 -7.03
CA TYR A 76 17.26 -19.95 -6.28
C TYR A 76 17.74 -20.72 -5.05
N ASP A 77 19.05 -20.67 -4.79
CA ASP A 77 19.70 -21.32 -3.66
C ASP A 77 19.42 -20.53 -2.36
N ASP A 78 18.77 -21.17 -1.40
CA ASP A 78 18.41 -20.61 -0.09
C ASP A 78 19.63 -20.32 0.82
N ALA A 79 20.84 -20.56 0.34
CA ALA A 79 22.10 -20.27 1.02
C ALA A 79 22.58 -18.81 0.92
N GLU A 80 21.95 -17.98 0.08
CA GLU A 80 22.41 -16.60 -0.19
C GLU A 80 21.75 -15.52 0.70
N TYR A 81 20.89 -15.91 1.65
CA TYR A 81 20.19 -14.99 2.59
C TYR A 81 20.30 -15.40 4.06
#